data_AF-A0A662DT36-F1
#
_entry.id   AF-A0A662DT36-F1
#
_cell.length_a   1.000
_cell.length_b   1.000
_cell.length_c   1.000
_cell.angle_alpha   90.00
_cell.angle_beta   90.00
_cell.angle_gamma   90.00
#
_symmetry.space_group_name_H-M   'P 1'
#
loop_
_entity.id
_entity.type
_entity.pdbx_description
1 polymer ?
#
loop_
_entity_poly.entity_id
_entity_poly.type
_entity_poly.pdbx_seq_one_letter_code
_entity_poly.pdbx_strand_id
1 'polypeptide(L)'
;SHLFPSGWNVYANYSYQAEPEMLDPVGDPMRPPSETVSVPPAHRFNLGLGYNAKDYLGSLTVNYADKAFFAQGLNPSYLGYSDAYTLVGASVGKRWKQGKFTTTLKALNVLDKEVQQHVFGDVLRRTVMLELRWVY
;
A
#
# COMPACT_ATOMS: atom_id res chain seq x y z
N SER A 1 -12.95 11.99 -1.44
CA SER A 1 -13.69 11.03 -0.58
C SER A 1 -15.13 11.47 -0.49
N HIS A 2 -16.09 10.55 -0.48
CA HIS A 2 -17.50 10.88 -0.28
C HIS A 2 -17.96 10.38 1.09
N LEU A 3 -18.65 11.25 1.83
CA LEU A 3 -19.21 10.96 3.16
C LEU A 3 -20.71 10.77 3.02
N PHE A 4 -21.21 9.59 3.38
CA PHE A 4 -22.64 9.34 3.41
C PHE A 4 -23.19 9.69 4.80
N PRO A 5 -24.42 10.23 4.90
CA PRO A 5 -25.08 10.53 6.18
C PRO A 5 -25.17 9.31 7.13
N SER A 6 -25.04 8.09 6.59
CA SER A 6 -25.12 6.81 7.29
C SER A 6 -23.82 6.35 7.96
N GLY A 7 -22.80 7.22 8.05
CA GLY A 7 -21.51 6.87 8.67
C GLY A 7 -20.56 6.08 7.77
N TRP A 8 -20.93 5.90 6.50
CA TRP A 8 -20.07 5.28 5.49
C TRP A 8 -19.19 6.32 4.79
N ASN A 9 -17.97 5.92 4.47
CA ASN A 9 -17.08 6.69 3.62
C ASN A 9 -16.44 5.79 2.58
N VAL A 10 -16.27 6.32 1.37
CA VAL A 10 -15.60 5.62 0.27
C VAL A 10 -14.59 6.57 -0.36
N TYR A 11 -13.44 6.01 -0.73
CA TYR A 11 -12.49 6.66 -1.60
C TYR A 11 -11.93 5.66 -2.62
N ALA A 12 -11.63 6.16 -3.80
CA ALA A 12 -10.83 5.47 -4.78
C ALA A 12 -9.81 6.47 -5.32
N ASN A 13 -8.60 6.00 -5.60
CA ASN A 13 -7.60 6.75 -6.33
C ASN A 13 -6.85 5.82 -7.26
N TYR A 14 -6.44 6.38 -8.39
CA TYR A 14 -5.67 5.71 -9.42
C TYR A 14 -4.62 6.69 -9.92
N SER A 15 -3.41 6.19 -10.12
CA SER A 15 -2.33 6.95 -10.75
C SER A 15 -1.66 6.11 -11.81
N TYR A 16 -1.34 6.78 -12.92
CA TYR A 16 -0.48 6.26 -13.95
C TYR A 16 0.80 7.09 -14.02
N GLN A 17 1.93 6.42 -14.18
CA GLN A 17 3.21 7.06 -14.45
C GLN A 17 3.87 6.35 -15.64
N ALA A 18 4.11 7.10 -16.70
CA ALA A 18 4.91 6.61 -17.82
C ALA A 18 6.36 6.40 -17.39
N GLU A 19 7.06 5.51 -18.09
CA GLU A 19 8.47 5.26 -17.83
C GLU A 19 9.29 6.54 -18.04
N PRO A 20 10.31 6.79 -17.19
CA PRO A 20 11.12 7.99 -17.31
C PRO A 20 11.93 7.97 -18.60
N GLU A 21 11.90 9.08 -19.33
CA GLU A 21 12.78 9.31 -20.48
C GLU A 21 14.12 9.89 -20.00
N MET A 22 15.23 9.34 -20.49
CA MET A 22 16.56 9.90 -20.23
C MET A 22 16.83 11.04 -21.20
N LEU A 23 17.02 12.25 -20.68
CA LEU A 23 17.20 13.48 -21.47
C LEU A 23 18.66 13.79 -21.82
N ASP A 24 19.62 13.03 -21.26
CA ASP A 24 21.05 13.25 -21.52
C ASP A 24 21.47 12.77 -22.92
N PRO A 25 22.42 13.48 -23.57
CA PRO A 25 22.85 13.14 -24.93
C PRO A 25 23.42 11.72 -25.01
N VAL A 26 22.97 10.98 -26.03
CA VAL A 26 23.47 9.63 -26.34
C VAL A 26 24.97 9.72 -26.65
N GLY A 27 25.81 9.37 -25.68
CA GLY A 27 27.28 9.39 -25.85
C GLY A 27 28.08 9.90 -24.65
N ASP A 28 27.45 10.35 -23.55
CA ASP A 28 28.18 10.72 -22.33
C ASP A 28 28.88 9.48 -21.71
N PRO A 29 30.22 9.44 -21.59
CA PRO A 29 30.95 8.34 -20.96
C PRO A 29 30.70 8.23 -19.44
N MET A 30 30.11 9.25 -18.79
CA MET A 30 29.66 9.20 -17.40
C MET A 30 28.21 8.71 -17.26
N ARG A 31 27.55 8.34 -18.37
CA ARG A 31 26.19 7.81 -18.39
C ARG A 31 26.09 6.53 -17.52
N PRO A 32 25.21 6.50 -16.52
CA PRO A 32 24.75 5.24 -15.94
C PRO A 32 24.00 4.44 -17.01
N PRO A 33 24.28 3.15 -17.23
CA PRO A 33 23.51 2.32 -18.17
C PRO A 33 22.01 2.47 -17.91
N SER A 34 21.15 2.41 -18.94
CA SER A 34 19.70 2.61 -18.74
C SER A 34 19.08 1.63 -17.74
N GLU A 35 19.73 0.49 -17.55
CA GLU A 35 19.42 -0.56 -16.59
C GLU A 35 19.74 -0.19 -15.13
N THR A 36 20.35 0.97 -14.86
CA THR A 36 20.69 1.43 -13.51
C THR A 36 19.76 2.53 -12.98
N VAL A 37 18.67 2.82 -13.67
CA VAL A 37 17.66 3.80 -13.22
C VAL A 37 16.41 3.08 -12.73
N SER A 38 15.98 3.38 -11.51
CA SER A 38 14.79 2.79 -10.92
C SER A 38 13.52 3.25 -11.64
N VAL A 39 12.61 2.32 -11.91
CA VAL A 39 11.33 2.58 -12.57
C VAL A 39 10.20 2.29 -11.58
N PRO A 40 9.38 3.29 -11.20
CA PRO A 40 8.26 3.05 -10.31
C PRO A 40 7.15 2.22 -10.99
N PRO A 41 6.22 1.63 -10.23
CA PRO A 41 5.04 0.97 -10.78
C PRO A 41 4.28 1.91 -11.73
N ALA A 42 4.00 1.42 -12.95
CA ALA A 42 3.27 2.18 -13.94
C ALA A 42 1.84 2.48 -13.48
N HIS A 43 1.15 1.50 -12.90
CA HIS A 43 -0.19 1.66 -12.36
C HIS A 43 -0.21 1.45 -10.84
N ARG A 44 -0.88 2.37 -10.13
CA ARG A 44 -1.23 2.20 -8.71
C ARG A 44 -2.70 2.52 -8.52
N PHE A 45 -3.38 1.70 -7.74
CA PHE A 45 -4.79 1.85 -7.43
C PHE A 45 -5.03 1.60 -5.95
N ASN A 46 -5.78 2.49 -5.30
CA ASN A 46 -6.19 2.29 -3.91
C ASN A 46 -7.70 2.54 -3.77
N LEU A 47 -8.39 1.59 -3.19
CA LEU A 47 -9.81 1.64 -2.84
C LEU A 47 -9.94 1.48 -1.33
N GLY A 48 -10.79 2.30 -0.72
CA GLY A 48 -11.12 2.18 0.68
C GLY A 48 -12.59 2.40 0.95
N LEU A 49 -13.13 1.56 1.82
CA LEU A 49 -14.46 1.64 2.40
C LEU A 49 -14.29 1.73 3.92
N GLY A 50 -14.96 2.68 4.54
CA GLY A 50 -15.00 2.81 5.99
C GLY A 50 -16.43 2.92 6.47
N TYR A 51 -16.69 2.35 7.65
CA TYR A 51 -17.94 2.43 8.37
C TYR A 51 -17.68 2.96 9.77
N ASN A 52 -18.47 3.95 10.18
CA ASN A 52 -18.37 4.54 11.50
C ASN A 52 -19.76 4.91 12.02
N ALA A 53 -20.29 4.08 12.91
CA ALA A 53 -21.57 4.27 13.58
C ALA A 53 -21.38 4.40 15.09
N LYS A 54 -22.48 4.61 15.85
CA LYS A 54 -22.41 4.78 17.31
C LYS A 54 -21.63 3.67 18.02
N ASP A 55 -21.97 2.41 17.75
CA ASP A 55 -21.42 1.26 18.48
C ASP A 55 -20.40 0.46 17.66
N TYR A 56 -20.31 0.66 16.35
CA TYR A 56 -19.49 -0.15 15.45
C TYR A 56 -18.63 0.70 14.54
N LEU A 57 -17.44 0.21 14.24
CA LEU A 57 -16.55 0.75 13.22
C LEU A 57 -15.96 -0.39 12.40
N GLY A 58 -15.59 -0.08 11.17
CA GLY A 58 -14.88 -1.02 10.32
C GLY A 58 -14.26 -0.34 9.11
N SER A 59 -13.33 -1.03 8.49
CA SER A 59 -12.77 -0.60 7.22
C SER A 59 -12.35 -1.78 6.36
N LEU A 60 -12.34 -1.56 5.05
CA LEU A 60 -11.77 -2.43 4.05
C LEU A 60 -10.94 -1.57 3.12
N THR A 61 -9.70 -1.97 2.86
CA THR A 61 -8.81 -1.31 1.91
C THR A 61 -8.24 -2.33 0.94
N VAL A 62 -8.15 -1.93 -0.33
CA VAL A 62 -7.51 -2.71 -1.40
C VAL A 62 -6.49 -1.79 -2.04
N ASN A 63 -5.23 -2.19 -2.03
CA ASN A 63 -4.14 -1.43 -2.63
C ASN A 63 -3.47 -2.32 -3.67
N TYR A 64 -3.37 -1.85 -4.90
CA TYR A 64 -2.71 -2.51 -6.01
C TYR A 64 -1.54 -1.67 -6.48
N ALA A 65 -0.42 -2.32 -6.77
CA ALA A 65 0.70 -1.73 -7.47
C ALA A 65 1.27 -2.75 -8.45
N ASP A 66 1.60 -2.27 -9.65
CA ASP A 66 2.40 -3.06 -10.59
C ASP A 66 3.82 -3.33 -10.06
N LYS A 67 4.53 -4.18 -10.80
CA LYS A 67 5.97 -4.37 -10.64
C LYS A 67 6.70 -3.03 -10.71
N ALA A 68 7.75 -2.89 -9.92
CA ALA A 68 8.68 -1.77 -9.96
C ALA A 68 10.08 -2.29 -10.22
N PHE A 69 10.88 -1.56 -10.97
CA PHE A 69 12.30 -1.84 -11.12
C PHE A 69 13.11 -1.04 -10.10
N PHE A 70 13.94 -1.73 -9.35
CA PHE A 70 14.87 -1.13 -8.41
C PHE A 70 16.28 -1.30 -8.93
N ALA A 71 16.98 -0.17 -9.05
CA ALA A 71 18.41 -0.12 -9.32
C ALA A 71 19.10 0.64 -8.19
N GLN A 72 19.89 -0.07 -7.40
CA GLN A 72 20.65 0.53 -6.30
C GLN A 72 22.13 0.59 -6.65
N GLY A 73 22.57 1.73 -7.20
CA GLY A 73 23.96 1.96 -7.61
C GLY A 73 24.34 1.27 -8.92
N LEU A 74 25.63 1.03 -9.12
CA LEU A 74 26.21 0.47 -10.36
C LEU A 74 26.46 -1.05 -10.30
N ASN A 75 26.17 -1.70 -9.17
CA ASN A 75 26.42 -3.13 -9.01
C ASN A 75 25.22 -3.95 -9.54
N PRO A 76 25.42 -4.82 -10.55
CA PRO A 76 24.35 -5.61 -11.17
C PRO A 76 23.57 -6.50 -10.20
N SER A 77 24.17 -6.92 -9.09
CA SER A 77 23.50 -7.73 -8.07
C SER A 77 22.37 -6.99 -7.37
N TYR A 78 22.32 -5.65 -7.48
CA TYR A 78 21.28 -4.82 -6.87
C TYR A 78 20.23 -4.32 -7.88
N LEU A 79 20.09 -5.01 -9.01
CA LEU A 79 19.09 -4.76 -10.04
C LEU A 79 17.99 -5.81 -9.97
N GLY A 80 16.74 -5.39 -9.94
CA GLY A 80 15.64 -6.35 -9.94
C GLY A 80 14.26 -5.72 -9.99
N TYR A 81 13.31 -6.50 -10.49
CA TYR A 81 11.90 -6.14 -10.42
C TYR A 81 11.29 -6.70 -9.15
N SER A 82 10.51 -5.89 -8.44
CA SER A 82 9.52 -6.42 -7.51
C SER A 82 8.34 -6.98 -8.28
N ASP A 83 7.63 -7.95 -7.71
CA ASP A 83 6.37 -8.41 -8.28
C ASP A 83 5.26 -7.37 -8.10
N ALA A 84 4.29 -7.42 -9.02
CA ALA A 84 3.02 -6.72 -8.81
C ALA A 84 2.28 -7.34 -7.64
N TYR A 85 1.60 -6.52 -6.83
CA TYR A 85 0.89 -7.02 -5.66
C TYR A 85 -0.47 -6.37 -5.48
N THR A 86 -1.36 -7.13 -4.84
CA THR A 86 -2.61 -6.63 -4.28
C THR A 86 -2.60 -6.87 -2.78
N LEU A 87 -2.70 -5.80 -2.00
CA LEU A 87 -2.74 -5.83 -0.55
C LEU A 87 -4.12 -5.46 -0.04
N VAL A 88 -4.81 -6.44 0.56
CA VAL A 88 -6.12 -6.26 1.18
C VAL A 88 -5.96 -6.09 2.69
N GLY A 89 -6.42 -4.97 3.22
CA GLY A 89 -6.51 -4.71 4.65
C GLY A 89 -7.96 -4.64 5.11
N ALA A 90 -8.25 -5.14 6.30
CA ALA A 90 -9.58 -5.05 6.89
C ALA A 90 -9.50 -4.75 8.39
N SER A 91 -10.51 -4.06 8.90
CA SER A 91 -10.69 -3.89 10.35
C SER A 91 -12.15 -3.94 10.76
N VAL A 92 -12.38 -4.42 11.97
CA VAL A 92 -13.68 -4.41 12.63
C VAL A 92 -13.49 -4.03 14.09
N GLY A 93 -14.35 -3.17 14.59
CA GLY A 93 -14.29 -2.73 15.97
C GLY A 93 -15.65 -2.40 16.56
N LYS A 94 -15.69 -2.42 17.89
CA LYS A 94 -16.88 -2.15 18.69
C LYS A 94 -16.57 -1.16 19.80
N ARG A 95 -17.46 -0.20 19.96
CA ARG A 95 -17.47 0.78 21.04
C ARG A 95 -18.38 0.28 22.16
N TRP A 96 -17.88 0.37 23.38
CA TRP A 96 -18.56 -0.05 24.58
C TRP A 96 -18.77 1.16 25.48
N LYS A 97 -19.83 1.12 26.31
CA LYS A 97 -20.14 2.18 27.29
C LYS A 97 -20.09 3.58 26.65
N GLN A 98 -20.80 3.75 25.53
CA GLN A 98 -20.89 5.02 24.79
C GLN A 98 -19.53 5.53 24.29
N GLY A 99 -18.58 4.64 24.01
CA GLY A 99 -17.28 4.97 23.45
C GLY A 99 -16.14 5.08 24.47
N LYS A 100 -16.39 4.83 25.76
CA LYS A 100 -15.32 4.80 26.78
C LYS A 100 -14.29 3.72 26.49
N PHE A 101 -14.72 2.55 25.99
CA PHE A 101 -13.82 1.49 25.55
C PHE A 101 -14.07 1.17 24.08
N THR A 102 -13.01 0.94 23.32
CA THR A 102 -13.12 0.49 21.93
C THR A 102 -12.17 -0.67 21.70
N THR A 103 -12.71 -1.79 21.24
CA THR A 103 -11.93 -2.97 20.82
C THR A 103 -11.91 -3.03 19.30
N THR A 104 -10.74 -3.19 18.69
CA THR A 104 -10.60 -3.27 17.23
C THR A 104 -9.68 -4.42 16.85
N LEU A 105 -10.11 -5.26 15.92
CA LEU A 105 -9.29 -6.24 15.24
C LEU A 105 -8.92 -5.69 13.87
N LYS A 106 -7.62 -5.68 13.55
CA LYS A 106 -7.08 -5.22 12.27
C LYS A 106 -6.30 -6.37 11.64
N ALA A 107 -6.54 -6.61 10.35
CA ALA A 107 -5.79 -7.57 9.56
C ALA A 107 -5.20 -6.86 8.34
N LEU A 108 -3.89 -6.97 8.17
CA LEU A 108 -3.18 -6.57 6.96
C LEU A 108 -2.87 -7.82 6.14
N ASN A 109 -2.98 -7.72 4.82
CA ASN A 109 -2.77 -8.84 3.91
C ASN A 109 -3.71 -10.02 4.23
N VAL A 110 -5.01 -9.74 4.22
CA VAL A 110 -6.06 -10.73 4.52
C VAL A 110 -6.01 -11.95 3.60
N LEU A 111 -5.48 -11.79 2.38
CA LEU A 111 -5.33 -12.88 1.41
C LEU A 111 -4.04 -13.70 1.61
N ASP A 112 -3.16 -13.29 2.53
CA ASP A 112 -1.87 -13.91 2.83
C ASP A 112 -1.00 -14.17 1.59
N LYS A 113 -0.93 -13.16 0.71
CA LYS A 113 -0.05 -13.17 -0.45
C LYS A 113 1.36 -12.75 -0.04
N GLU A 114 2.38 -13.27 -0.68
CA GLU A 114 3.73 -12.73 -0.49
C GLU A 114 3.78 -11.37 -1.15
N VAL A 115 4.00 -10.32 -0.36
CA VAL A 115 4.07 -8.95 -0.84
C VAL A 115 5.43 -8.40 -0.51
N GLN A 116 6.15 -7.98 -1.55
CA GLN A 116 7.45 -7.36 -1.41
C GLN A 116 7.41 -5.98 -2.09
N GLN A 117 7.47 -4.92 -1.29
CA GLN A 117 7.38 -3.54 -1.79
C GLN A 117 8.68 -3.02 -2.40
N HIS A 118 9.80 -3.68 -2.10
CA HIS A 118 11.14 -3.33 -2.53
C HIS A 118 11.94 -4.62 -2.72
N VAL A 119 12.71 -4.78 -3.80
CA VAL A 119 13.38 -6.06 -4.12
C VAL A 119 14.34 -6.54 -3.01
N PHE A 120 14.86 -5.61 -2.20
CA PHE A 120 15.68 -5.88 -1.00
C PHE A 120 14.96 -5.71 0.35
N GLY A 121 13.66 -5.43 0.31
CA GLY A 121 12.83 -5.31 1.51
C GLY A 121 12.29 -6.66 1.96
N ASP A 122 11.81 -6.69 3.21
CA ASP A 122 11.19 -7.89 3.78
C ASP A 122 9.91 -8.28 3.03
N VAL A 123 9.65 -9.60 2.99
CA VAL A 123 8.40 -10.15 2.47
C VAL A 123 7.33 -10.03 3.54
N LEU A 124 6.31 -9.25 3.25
CA LEU A 124 5.16 -9.03 4.13
C LEU A 124 4.14 -10.16 3.95
N ARG A 125 3.85 -10.89 5.04
CA ARG A 125 2.77 -11.88 5.15
C ARG A 125 1.58 -11.31 5.93
N ARG A 126 0.54 -12.11 6.13
CA ARG A 126 -0.61 -11.72 6.95
C ARG A 126 -0.18 -11.28 8.35
N THR A 127 -0.66 -10.11 8.75
CA THR A 127 -0.48 -9.59 10.11
C THR A 127 -1.84 -9.31 10.74
N VAL A 128 -2.04 -9.76 11.97
CA VAL A 128 -3.29 -9.54 12.72
C VAL A 128 -2.94 -8.81 14.02
N MET A 129 -3.69 -7.76 14.32
CA MET A 129 -3.50 -6.90 15.49
C MET A 129 -4.81 -6.73 16.22
N LEU A 130 -4.79 -6.93 17.53
CA LEU A 130 -5.88 -6.60 18.43
C LEU A 130 -5.52 -5.32 19.19
N GLU A 131 -6.40 -4.33 19.14
CA GLU A 131 -6.23 -3.04 19.80
C GLU A 131 -7.37 -2.81 20.80
N LEU A 132 -7.01 -2.35 22.00
CA LEU A 132 -7.94 -1.86 23.00
C LEU A 132 -7.61 -0.38 23.26
N ARG A 133 -8.58 0.49 23.03
CA ARG A 133 -8.50 1.92 23.34
C ARG A 133 -9.44 2.26 24.48
N TRP A 134 -8.93 3.00 25.46
CA TRP A 134 -9.70 3.55 26.57
C TRP A 134 -9.62 5.08 26.54
N VAL A 135 -10.75 5.74 26.84
CA VAL A 135 -10.86 7.20 26.96
C VAL A 135 -11.38 7.50 28.37
N TYR A 136 -10.61 8.30 29.13
CA TYR A 136 -10.92 8.73 30.49
C TYR A 136 -11.88 9.91 30.49
#